data_AF-A0AB40AZE8-F1
#
_entry.id   AF-A0AB40AZE8-F1
#
_cell.length_a   1.000
_cell.length_b   1.000
_cell.length_c   1.000
_cell.angle_alpha   90.00
_cell.angle_beta   90.00
_cell.angle_gamma   90.00
#
_symmetry.space_group_name_H-M   'P 1'
#
loop_
_entity.id
_entity.type
_entity.pdbx_description
1 polymer ?
#
loop_
_entity_poly.entity_id
_entity_poly.type
_entity_poly.pdbx_seq_one_letter_code
_entity_poly.pdbx_strand_id
1 'polypeptide(L)'
;MQDPVSCLCSCIRKYVTRQDISYVFRTKEKLNDLENAMKHLKAKKEDVQRMLDDPQHNGQLIDNRHQLQHWLYDVREKEDKVERLLDEYRKGNCVPGPYSLNCFSRYKIGRNAFKLRGEINQLKAELPEINFTDIPPPKPVPESSKIVGEKNRLQR
;
A
#
# COMPACT_ATOMS: atom_id res chain seq x y z
N MET A 1 -11.92 5.06 19.02
CA MET A 1 -10.62 5.74 19.22
C MET A 1 -10.10 5.33 20.58
N GLN A 2 -9.10 4.44 20.66
CA GLN A 2 -8.57 3.96 21.95
C GLN A 2 -7.76 5.08 22.65
N ASP A 3 -8.08 5.33 23.91
CA ASP A 3 -7.59 6.44 24.72
C ASP A 3 -6.09 6.29 25.06
N PRO A 4 -5.21 7.27 24.72
CA PRO A 4 -3.75 7.16 24.87
C PRO A 4 -3.24 6.98 26.30
N VAL A 5 -4.02 7.32 27.31
CA VAL A 5 -3.60 7.22 28.73
C VAL A 5 -3.84 5.84 29.33
N SER A 6 -4.73 5.04 28.73
CA SER A 6 -5.17 3.75 29.28
C SER A 6 -4.12 2.63 29.25
N CYS A 7 -3.04 2.79 28.48
CA CYS A 7 -1.96 1.79 28.32
C CYS A 7 -0.60 2.21 28.90
N LEU A 8 -0.54 3.26 29.73
CA LEU A 8 0.72 3.73 30.32
C LEU A 8 1.21 2.87 31.52
N CYS A 9 0.53 1.78 31.88
CA CYS A 9 0.66 1.13 33.19
C CYS A 9 1.86 0.18 33.43
N SER A 10 2.95 0.28 32.68
CA SER A 10 4.14 -0.56 32.93
C SER A 10 5.46 0.19 33.13
N CYS A 11 5.59 1.40 32.58
CA CYS A 11 6.75 2.27 32.81
C CYS A 11 6.69 2.97 34.19
N ILE A 12 5.59 2.81 34.94
CA ILE A 12 5.21 3.73 36.03
C ILE A 12 5.83 3.35 37.39
N ARG A 13 6.43 2.18 37.59
CA ARG A 13 7.09 1.88 38.87
C ARG A 13 8.52 2.45 38.92
N LYS A 14 8.58 3.74 39.28
CA LYS A 14 9.62 4.47 40.05
C LYS A 14 10.50 5.54 39.36
N TYR A 15 10.57 5.67 38.04
CA TYR A 15 11.54 6.61 37.42
C TYR A 15 11.07 7.28 36.12
N VAL A 16 9.82 7.77 36.04
CA VAL A 16 9.37 8.50 34.84
C VAL A 16 10.09 9.85 34.76
N THR A 17 11.11 9.93 33.90
CA THR A 17 11.72 11.21 33.54
C THR A 17 10.86 11.87 32.45
N ARG A 18 10.91 13.21 32.32
CA ARG A 18 10.26 13.92 31.20
C ARG A 18 10.70 13.37 29.82
N GLN A 19 11.89 12.78 29.75
CA GLN A 19 12.44 12.21 28.52
C GLN A 19 11.69 10.94 28.09
N ASP A 20 11.34 10.04 29.02
CA ASP A 20 10.61 8.80 28.70
C ASP A 20 9.23 9.07 28.11
N ILE A 21 8.51 10.05 28.67
CA ILE A 21 7.23 10.53 28.15
C ILE A 21 7.42 11.09 26.72
N SER A 22 8.46 11.91 26.51
CA SER A 22 8.76 12.48 25.19
C SER A 22 9.05 11.38 24.15
N TYR A 23 9.75 10.31 24.51
CA TYR A 23 10.02 9.20 23.60
C TYR A 23 8.76 8.43 23.20
N VAL A 24 7.82 8.25 24.13
CA VAL A 24 6.53 7.61 23.83
C VAL A 24 5.74 8.46 22.83
N PHE A 25 5.62 9.77 23.07
CA PHE A 25 4.93 10.68 22.15
C PHE A 25 5.60 10.73 20.77
N ARG A 26 6.92 10.89 20.70
CA ARG A 26 7.67 10.91 19.43
C ARG A 26 7.53 9.62 18.64
N THR A 27 7.50 8.47 19.33
CA THR A 27 7.31 7.17 18.66
C THR A 27 5.89 7.07 18.10
N LYS A 28 4.89 7.51 18.86
CA LYS A 28 3.50 7.55 18.41
C LYS A 28 3.32 8.47 17.19
N GLU A 29 3.91 9.66 17.22
CA GLU A 29 3.90 10.59 16.08
C GLU A 29 4.49 9.94 14.82
N LYS A 30 5.66 9.31 14.93
CA LYS A 30 6.30 8.61 13.81
C LYS A 30 5.43 7.47 13.25
N LEU A 31 4.73 6.73 14.10
CA LEU A 31 3.80 5.68 13.66
C LEU A 31 2.56 6.26 12.98
N ASN A 32 2.04 7.38 13.48
CA ASN A 32 0.92 8.09 12.86
C ASN A 32 1.31 8.64 11.47
N ASP A 33 2.50 9.23 11.36
CA ASP A 33 3.05 9.69 10.08
C ASP A 33 3.22 8.53 9.09
N LEU A 34 3.73 7.39 9.57
CA LEU A 34 3.86 6.18 8.77
C LEU A 34 2.50 5.69 8.26
N GLU A 35 1.50 5.62 9.14
CA GLU A 35 0.14 5.19 8.78
C GLU A 35 -0.49 6.13 7.74
N ASN A 36 -0.32 7.44 7.90
CA ASN A 36 -0.81 8.43 6.94
C ASN A 36 -0.10 8.29 5.58
N ALA A 37 1.22 8.17 5.57
CA ALA A 37 1.97 7.91 4.33
C ALA A 37 1.47 6.64 3.64
N MET A 38 1.19 5.59 4.41
CA MET A 38 0.68 4.33 3.89
C MET A 38 -0.74 4.44 3.33
N LYS A 39 -1.62 5.21 3.97
CA LYS A 39 -2.98 5.49 3.44
C LYS A 39 -2.94 6.15 2.07
N HIS A 40 -2.06 7.13 1.88
CA HIS A 40 -1.87 7.77 0.58
C HIS A 40 -1.33 6.80 -0.48
N LEU A 41 -0.41 5.91 -0.11
CA LEU A 41 0.13 4.91 -1.02
C LEU A 41 -0.94 3.86 -1.41
N LYS A 42 -1.81 3.47 -0.47
CA LYS A 42 -2.95 2.58 -0.72
C LYS A 42 -3.94 3.16 -1.72
N ALA A 43 -4.30 4.44 -1.57
CA ALA A 43 -5.18 5.10 -2.54
C ALA A 43 -4.60 5.03 -3.96
N LYS A 44 -3.30 5.35 -4.11
CA LYS A 44 -2.60 5.22 -5.40
C LYS A 44 -2.58 3.78 -5.93
N LYS A 45 -2.34 2.80 -5.05
CA LYS A 45 -2.38 1.37 -5.41
C LYS A 45 -3.74 0.98 -5.98
N GLU A 46 -4.83 1.44 -5.37
CA GLU A 46 -6.19 1.18 -5.84
C GLU A 46 -6.48 1.83 -7.20
N ASP A 47 -5.95 3.02 -7.46
CA ASP A 47 -6.04 3.67 -8.77
C ASP A 47 -5.31 2.86 -9.85
N VAL A 48 -4.05 2.47 -9.59
CA VAL A 48 -3.24 1.68 -10.53
C VAL A 48 -3.84 0.29 -10.77
N GLN A 49 -4.34 -0.37 -9.73
CA GLN A 49 -4.98 -1.68 -9.85
C GLN A 49 -6.25 -1.59 -10.71
N ARG A 50 -7.09 -0.57 -10.49
CA ARG A 50 -8.29 -0.34 -11.32
C ARG A 50 -7.95 -0.16 -12.79
N MET A 51 -6.87 0.56 -13.09
CA MET A 51 -6.39 0.74 -14.47
C MET A 51 -5.88 -0.56 -15.10
N LEU A 52 -5.19 -1.40 -14.33
CA LEU A 52 -4.69 -2.68 -14.84
C LEU A 52 -5.80 -3.73 -15.02
N ASP A 53 -6.86 -3.64 -14.23
CA ASP A 53 -8.00 -4.56 -14.28
C ASP A 53 -8.98 -4.20 -15.41
N ASP A 54 -8.89 -2.99 -15.98
CA ASP A 54 -9.59 -2.61 -17.21
C ASP A 54 -8.79 -3.05 -18.45
N PRO A 55 -9.21 -4.09 -19.18
CA PRO A 55 -8.47 -4.64 -20.31
C PRO A 55 -8.54 -3.75 -21.56
N GLN A 56 -9.43 -2.74 -21.60
CA GLN A 56 -9.54 -1.76 -22.68
C GLN A 56 -9.88 -0.40 -22.08
N HIS A 57 -8.92 0.21 -21.40
CA HIS A 57 -9.10 1.58 -20.93
C HIS A 57 -9.21 2.51 -22.16
N ASN A 58 -10.45 2.82 -22.56
CA ASN A 58 -10.78 3.66 -23.73
C ASN A 58 -10.15 3.19 -25.06
N GLY A 59 -10.00 1.89 -25.29
CA GLY A 59 -9.41 1.37 -26.52
C GLY A 59 -7.88 1.52 -26.58
N GLN A 60 -7.22 1.67 -25.43
CA GLN A 60 -5.77 1.74 -25.30
C GLN A 60 -5.22 0.59 -24.45
N LEU A 61 -3.99 0.16 -24.74
CA LEU A 61 -3.21 -0.81 -23.95
C LEU A 61 -2.22 -0.07 -23.06
N ILE A 62 -2.00 -0.58 -21.84
CA ILE A 62 -1.00 -0.05 -20.92
C ILE A 62 0.36 -0.69 -21.23
N ASP A 63 1.28 0.09 -21.80
CA ASP A 63 2.58 -0.41 -22.27
C ASP A 63 3.47 -0.88 -21.13
N ASN A 64 3.47 -0.14 -20.02
CA ASN A 64 4.32 -0.40 -18.88
C ASN A 64 3.62 -1.23 -17.80
N ARG A 65 2.65 -2.07 -18.19
CA ARG A 65 1.90 -2.97 -17.29
C ARG A 65 2.80 -3.77 -16.36
N HIS A 66 3.93 -4.27 -16.86
CA HIS A 66 4.88 -5.05 -16.04
C HIS A 66 5.52 -4.22 -14.92
N GLN A 67 5.90 -2.97 -15.20
CA GLN A 67 6.49 -2.06 -14.21
C GLN A 67 5.46 -1.68 -13.14
N LEU A 68 4.21 -1.42 -13.56
CA LEU A 68 3.10 -1.15 -12.63
C LEU A 68 2.79 -2.38 -11.76
N GLN A 69 2.85 -3.60 -12.29
CA GLN A 69 2.69 -4.82 -11.51
C GLN A 69 3.82 -5.01 -10.49
N HIS A 70 5.08 -4.75 -10.87
CA HIS A 70 6.20 -4.79 -9.94
C HIS A 70 6.04 -3.76 -8.82
N TRP A 71 5.69 -2.52 -9.17
CA TRP A 71 5.41 -1.48 -8.19
C TRP A 71 4.28 -1.88 -7.23
N LEU A 72 3.19 -2.47 -7.73
CA LEU A 72 2.11 -2.99 -6.88
C LEU A 72 2.56 -4.10 -5.93
N TYR A 73 3.48 -4.95 -6.37
CA TYR A 73 4.09 -5.98 -5.53
C TYR A 73 4.92 -5.35 -4.40
N ASP A 74 5.76 -4.36 -4.71
CA ASP A 74 6.55 -3.64 -3.72
C ASP A 74 5.67 -2.93 -2.70
N VAL A 75 4.54 -2.34 -3.14
CA VAL A 75 3.58 -1.71 -2.23
C VAL A 75 3.00 -2.73 -1.25
N ARG A 76 2.60 -3.93 -1.71
CA ARG A 76 2.10 -5.00 -0.83
C ARG A 76 3.15 -5.43 0.19
N GLU A 77 4.41 -5.54 -0.22
CA GLU A 77 5.51 -5.86 0.70
C GLU A 77 5.65 -4.80 1.81
N LYS A 78 5.44 -3.52 1.48
CA LYS A 78 5.42 -2.43 2.47
C LYS A 78 4.17 -2.47 3.36
N GLU A 79 2.99 -2.80 2.82
CA GLU A 79 1.76 -2.98 3.62
C GLU A 79 1.99 -3.98 4.75
N ASP A 80 2.51 -5.15 4.42
CA ASP A 80 2.78 -6.20 5.40
C ASP A 80 3.79 -5.76 6.46
N LYS A 81 4.85 -5.03 6.05
CA LYS A 81 5.86 -4.50 6.99
C LYS A 81 5.27 -3.47 7.93
N VAL A 82 4.42 -2.55 7.43
CA VAL A 82 3.75 -1.54 8.26
C VAL A 82 2.78 -2.20 9.23
N GLU A 83 1.98 -3.17 8.78
CA GLU A 83 1.03 -3.88 9.63
C GLU A 83 1.73 -4.63 10.76
N ARG A 84 2.80 -5.38 10.46
CA ARG A 84 3.61 -6.07 11.47
C ARG A 84 4.19 -5.10 12.50
N LEU A 85 4.68 -3.94 12.08
CA LEU A 85 5.25 -2.95 13.00
C LEU A 85 4.18 -2.31 13.89
N LEU A 86 3.00 -2.02 13.34
CA LEU A 86 1.87 -1.49 14.11
C LEU A 86 1.35 -2.52 15.12
N ASP A 87 1.29 -3.79 14.74
CA ASP A 87 0.92 -4.89 15.63
C ASP A 87 1.95 -5.10 16.75
N GLU A 88 3.24 -5.07 16.45
CA GLU A 88 4.33 -5.12 17.45
C GLU A 88 4.19 -3.98 18.47
N TYR A 89 3.93 -2.75 18.00
CA TYR A 89 3.71 -1.60 18.87
C TYR A 89 2.46 -1.74 19.74
N ARG A 90 1.33 -2.18 19.18
CA ARG A 90 0.06 -2.37 19.91
C ARG A 90 0.22 -3.44 20.99
N LYS A 91 0.72 -4.62 20.63
CA LYS A 91 0.96 -5.73 21.58
C LYS A 91 1.87 -5.29 22.71
N GLY A 92 2.96 -4.61 22.39
CA GLY A 92 3.94 -4.21 23.39
C GLY A 92 3.52 -3.04 24.29
N ASN A 93 2.55 -2.22 23.87
CA ASN A 93 1.98 -1.14 24.69
C ASN A 93 0.84 -1.62 25.61
N CYS A 94 0.11 -2.66 25.21
CA CYS A 94 -1.09 -3.11 25.91
C CYS A 94 -0.83 -4.15 27.02
N VAL A 95 0.43 -4.54 27.25
CA VAL A 95 0.77 -5.48 28.32
C VAL A 95 1.23 -4.73 29.58
N PRO A 96 0.48 -4.78 30.70
CA PRO A 96 0.91 -4.18 31.95
C PRO A 96 2.09 -4.94 32.59
N GLY A 97 2.90 -4.22 33.38
CA GLY A 97 4.01 -4.83 34.14
C GLY A 97 5.30 -5.13 33.34
N PRO A 98 6.15 -6.07 33.78
CA PRO A 98 7.50 -6.29 33.24
C PRO A 98 7.54 -6.76 31.77
N TYR A 99 6.38 -7.11 31.20
CA TYR A 99 6.23 -7.59 29.83
C TYR A 99 5.92 -6.49 28.81
N SER A 100 5.88 -5.23 29.25
CA SER A 100 5.72 -4.10 28.33
C SER A 100 6.99 -3.79 27.54
N LEU A 101 6.82 -3.03 26.45
CA LEU A 101 7.95 -2.47 25.70
C LEU A 101 8.84 -1.60 26.61
N ASN A 102 10.07 -2.06 26.81
CA ASN A 102 11.15 -1.26 27.37
C ASN A 102 11.52 -0.09 26.42
N CYS A 103 12.25 0.89 26.93
CA CYS A 103 12.62 2.11 26.19
C CYS A 103 13.41 1.81 24.90
N PHE A 104 14.27 0.79 24.91
CA PHE A 104 15.05 0.40 23.74
C PHE A 104 14.17 -0.16 22.62
N SER A 105 13.21 -1.03 22.96
CA SER A 105 12.25 -1.57 22.00
C SER A 105 11.37 -0.46 21.40
N ARG A 106 10.93 0.51 22.22
CA ARG A 106 10.20 1.70 21.73
C ARG A 106 11.04 2.52 20.75
N TYR A 107 12.30 2.77 21.09
CA TYR A 107 13.23 3.48 20.21
C TYR A 107 13.43 2.74 18.87
N LYS A 108 13.60 1.41 18.93
CA LYS A 108 13.73 0.55 17.73
C LYS A 108 12.50 0.63 16.84
N ILE A 109 11.30 0.55 17.42
CA ILE A 109 10.03 0.72 16.69
C ILE A 109 9.97 2.09 16.02
N GLY A 110 10.29 3.17 16.75
CA GLY A 110 10.28 4.53 16.19
C GLY A 110 11.31 4.72 15.06
N ARG A 111 12.49 4.10 15.15
CA ARG A 111 13.51 4.06 14.08
C ARG A 111 12.99 3.32 12.85
N ASN A 112 12.40 2.14 13.05
CA ASN A 112 11.83 1.33 11.97
C ASN A 112 10.70 2.08 11.27
N ALA A 113 9.82 2.75 12.03
CA ALA A 113 8.73 3.54 11.48
C ALA A 113 9.26 4.69 10.61
N PHE A 114 10.28 5.41 11.08
CA PHE A 114 10.91 6.46 10.31
C PHE A 114 11.55 5.95 9.00
N LYS A 115 12.25 4.81 9.07
CA LYS A 115 12.86 4.17 7.89
C LYS A 115 11.80 3.73 6.87
N LEU A 116 10.78 3.00 7.31
CA LEU A 116 9.69 2.55 6.46
C LEU A 116 8.93 3.72 5.82
N ARG A 117 8.75 4.83 6.55
CA ARG A 117 8.15 6.05 5.99
C ARG A 117 8.99 6.60 4.84
N GLY A 118 10.32 6.59 4.97
CA GLY A 118 11.24 6.97 3.91
C GLY A 118 11.10 6.06 2.69
N GLU A 119 11.07 4.74 2.90
CA GLU A 119 10.89 3.75 1.82
C GLU A 119 9.53 3.92 1.11
N ILE A 120 8.45 4.20 1.85
CA ILE A 120 7.12 4.47 1.27
C ILE A 120 7.12 5.75 0.44
N ASN A 121 7.77 6.80 0.93
CA ASN A 121 7.88 8.06 0.19
C ASN A 121 8.71 7.90 -1.08
N GLN A 122 9.78 7.12 -1.03
CA GLN A 122 10.58 6.76 -2.19
C GLN A 122 9.75 5.97 -3.20
N LEU A 123 9.06 4.91 -2.76
CA LEU A 123 8.19 4.11 -3.61
C LEU A 123 7.05 4.93 -4.23
N LYS A 124 6.55 5.94 -3.51
CA LYS A 124 5.56 6.89 -4.03
C LYS A 124 6.13 7.80 -5.11
N ALA A 125 7.41 8.15 -5.04
CA ALA A 125 8.12 8.96 -6.03
C ALA A 125 8.53 8.13 -7.26
N GLU A 126 8.83 6.85 -7.06
CA GLU A 126 9.14 5.86 -8.10
C GLU A 126 7.89 5.30 -8.81
N LEU A 127 6.70 5.86 -8.54
CA LEU A 127 5.48 5.47 -9.24
C LEU A 127 5.69 5.67 -10.75
N PRO A 128 5.64 4.59 -11.57
CA PRO A 128 5.83 4.72 -13.00
C PRO A 128 4.74 5.60 -13.63
N GLU A 129 5.11 6.48 -14.55
CA GLU A 129 4.15 7.20 -15.38
C GLU A 129 3.38 6.20 -16.25
N ILE A 130 2.06 6.36 -16.32
CA ILE A 130 1.22 5.41 -17.06
C ILE A 130 1.28 5.77 -18.55
N ASN A 131 1.72 4.83 -19.37
CA ASN A 131 1.83 4.99 -20.81
C ASN A 131 0.77 4.15 -21.51
N PHE A 132 0.11 4.76 -22.49
CA PHE A 132 -0.96 4.16 -23.25
C PHE A 132 -0.58 4.06 -24.73
N THR A 133 -0.86 2.93 -25.35
CA THR A 133 -0.85 2.76 -26.81
C THR A 133 -2.25 2.58 -27.34
N ASP A 134 -2.58 3.29 -28.41
CA ASP A 134 -3.86 3.10 -29.10
C ASP A 134 -3.93 1.70 -29.71
N ILE A 135 -5.03 0.99 -29.46
CA ILE A 135 -5.31 -0.27 -30.14
C ILE A 135 -5.57 0.07 -31.62
N PRO A 136 -4.80 -0.49 -32.57
CA PRO A 136 -5.03 -0.22 -33.98
C PRO A 136 -6.45 -0.64 -34.35
N PRO A 137 -7.15 0.12 -35.23
CA PRO A 137 -8.51 -0.19 -35.61
C PRO A 137 -8.60 -1.64 -36.11
N PRO A 138 -9.66 -2.38 -35.73
CA PRO A 138 -9.80 -3.76 -36.14
C PRO A 138 -9.73 -3.86 -37.66
N LYS A 139 -8.86 -4.73 -38.18
CA LYS A 139 -8.75 -4.96 -39.62
C LYS A 139 -10.15 -5.27 -40.16
N PRO A 140 -10.59 -4.64 -41.26
CA PRO A 140 -11.91 -4.90 -41.83
C PRO A 140 -12.04 -6.40 -42.08
N VAL A 141 -13.08 -7.02 -41.51
CA VAL A 141 -13.37 -8.43 -41.72
C VAL A 141 -13.68 -8.61 -43.20
N PRO A 142 -12.95 -9.45 -43.96
CA PRO A 142 -13.23 -9.63 -45.37
C PRO A 142 -14.67 -10.13 -45.54
N GLU A 143 -15.46 -9.42 -46.35
CA GLU A 143 -16.88 -9.67 -46.65
C GLU A 143 -17.17 -11.06 -47.24
N SER A 144 -16.15 -11.86 -47.58
CA SER A 144 -16.30 -13.19 -48.16
C SER A 144 -17.00 -14.21 -47.24
N SER A 145 -17.08 -13.95 -45.94
CA SER A 145 -17.82 -14.79 -44.98
C SER A 145 -19.34 -14.57 -45.00
N LYS A 146 -19.85 -13.49 -45.59
CA LYS A 146 -21.31 -13.28 -45.77
C LYS A 146 -21.88 -14.07 -46.95
N ILE A 147 -21.09 -14.28 -48.01
CA ILE A 147 -21.54 -14.91 -49.26
C ILE A 147 -21.79 -16.43 -49.08
N VAL A 148 -21.12 -17.08 -48.12
CA VAL A 148 -21.33 -18.52 -47.82
C VAL A 148 -22.70 -18.78 -47.16
N GLY A 149 -23.22 -17.83 -46.38
CA GLY A 149 -24.53 -17.95 -45.74
C GLY A 149 -25.70 -17.78 -46.72
N GLU A 150 -25.55 -16.91 -47.72
CA GLU A 150 -26.64 -16.58 -48.65
C GLU A 150 -26.83 -17.63 -49.75
N LYS A 151 -25.76 -18.32 -50.17
CA LYS A 151 -25.85 -19.43 -51.12
C LYS A 151 -26.56 -20.67 -50.56
N ASN A 152 -26.55 -20.87 -49.24
CA ASN A 152 -27.24 -21.99 -48.58
C ASN A 152 -28.75 -21.77 -48.37
N ARG A 153 -29.26 -20.56 -48.60
CA ARG A 153 -30.69 -20.22 -48.44
C ARG A 153 -31.47 -20.31 -49.76
N LEU A 154 -30.80 -20.29 -50.90
CA LEU A 154 -31.40 -20.36 -52.23
C LEU A 154 -31.43 -21.78 -52.82
N GLN A 155 -31.02 -22.81 -52.05
CA GLN A 155 -31.07 -24.22 -52.46
C GLN A 155 -32.02 -25.08 -51.61
N ARG A 156 -33.04 -24.49 -50.98
CA ARG A 156 -34.14 -25.23 -50.30
C ARG A 156 -35.49 -24.86 -50.87
#